data_AF-A0A7W8EU11-F1
#
_entry.id   AF-A0A7W8EU11-F1
#
_cell.length_a   1.000
_cell.length_b   1.000
_cell.length_c   1.000
_cell.angle_alpha   90.00
_cell.angle_beta   90.00
_cell.angle_gamma   90.00
#
_symmetry.space_group_name_H-M   'P 1'
#
loop_
_entity.id
_entity.type
_entity.pdbx_description
1 polymer ?
#
loop_
_entity_poly.entity_id
_entity_poly.type
_entity_poly.pdbx_seq_one_letter_code
_entity_poly.pdbx_strand_id
1 'polypeptide(L)'
;MFQYIGTQTRADANMHANQRGDGTGAVSVETASNLKHTDPWTSSQISALIKLGAWMHRTHGVPLRICRSATDPGFGTHRMFAAWSNGGTACPGDARQRQFRELVFPGIVKAAGGKPPKPSPYAEFPGAEFFKSSPRSPLITAMGRRLVAEGCGRYAEGPGPQWTDADRKSYAAWQRKRGFSGADADGWPGRTTWDALKVPRG
;
A
#
# COMPACT_ATOMS: atom_id res chain seq x y z
N MET A 1 -9.72 -26.24 7.11
CA MET A 1 -9.19 -25.02 7.74
C MET A 1 -9.19 -25.30 9.23
N PHE A 2 -8.05 -25.12 9.88
CA PHE A 2 -7.90 -25.36 11.32
C PHE A 2 -7.66 -24.02 12.00
N GLN A 3 -8.32 -23.79 13.13
CA GLN A 3 -8.12 -22.61 13.96
C GLN A 3 -7.30 -23.03 15.17
N TYR A 4 -6.06 -22.54 15.25
CA TYR A 4 -5.14 -22.91 16.33
C TYR A 4 -5.25 -21.99 17.55
N ILE A 5 -5.68 -20.74 17.35
CA ILE A 5 -5.87 -19.73 18.41
C ILE A 5 -7.17 -18.95 18.13
N GLY A 6 -7.94 -18.64 19.18
CA GLY A 6 -9.16 -17.82 19.11
C GLY A 6 -8.85 -16.43 18.55
N THR A 7 -9.74 -15.83 17.72
CA THR A 7 -9.49 -14.47 17.17
C THR A 7 -9.50 -13.36 18.22
N GLN A 8 -9.91 -13.68 19.44
CA GLN A 8 -9.86 -12.82 20.62
C GLN A 8 -8.58 -13.01 21.44
N THR A 9 -7.75 -13.98 21.09
CA THR A 9 -6.52 -14.34 21.80
C THR A 9 -5.32 -13.95 20.93
N ARG A 10 -4.37 -13.22 21.50
CA ARG A 10 -3.14 -12.84 20.81
C ARG A 10 -2.36 -14.11 20.40
N ALA A 11 -1.93 -14.14 19.14
CA ALA A 11 -0.98 -15.12 18.62
C ALA A 11 0.34 -14.41 18.29
N ASP A 12 1.49 -15.05 18.49
CA ASP A 12 2.80 -14.45 18.19
C ASP A 12 3.25 -14.77 16.75
N ALA A 13 2.46 -14.32 15.77
CA ALA A 13 2.68 -14.65 14.34
C ALA A 13 2.98 -13.42 13.45
N ASN A 14 2.82 -12.20 13.96
CA ASN A 14 3.10 -10.93 13.26
C ASN A 14 3.90 -9.97 14.15
N MET A 15 5.23 -9.92 14.02
CA MET A 15 6.16 -9.11 14.86
C MET A 15 5.53 -7.90 15.58
N HIS A 16 5.41 -6.72 14.94
CA HIS A 16 4.81 -5.53 15.57
C HIS A 16 3.28 -5.45 15.42
N ALA A 17 2.65 -6.37 14.67
CA ALA A 17 1.20 -6.40 14.52
C ALA A 17 0.50 -7.25 15.60
N ASN A 18 1.24 -7.94 16.47
CA ASN A 18 0.73 -8.80 17.55
C ASN A 18 0.21 -7.99 18.77
N GLN A 19 -0.74 -7.06 18.65
CA GLN A 19 -0.99 -6.18 19.81
C GLN A 19 -2.44 -5.90 20.18
N ARG A 20 -2.81 -6.25 21.41
CA ARG A 20 -3.82 -5.59 22.30
C ARG A 20 -3.34 -5.87 23.75
N GLY A 21 -3.62 -5.15 24.85
CA GLY A 21 -4.66 -4.16 25.21
C GLY A 21 -4.75 -2.94 24.31
N ASP A 22 -5.91 -2.88 23.67
CA ASP A 22 -6.56 -1.87 22.82
C ASP A 22 -5.80 -0.98 21.81
N GLY A 23 -4.48 -1.07 21.67
CA GLY A 23 -3.77 -0.57 20.47
C GLY A 23 -4.00 -1.36 19.17
N THR A 24 -4.91 -2.35 19.21
CA THR A 24 -5.41 -3.25 18.14
C THR A 24 -4.43 -3.91 17.16
N GLY A 25 -4.46 -5.25 17.11
CA GLY A 25 -3.50 -6.09 16.39
C GLY A 25 -4.11 -6.94 15.27
N ALA A 26 -3.29 -7.78 14.65
CA ALA A 26 -3.63 -8.56 13.47
C ALA A 26 -4.01 -10.01 13.80
N VAL A 27 -4.95 -10.57 13.03
CA VAL A 27 -5.14 -12.02 12.92
C VAL A 27 -4.20 -12.51 11.82
N SER A 28 -3.22 -13.35 12.18
CA SER A 28 -2.34 -13.99 11.19
C SER A 28 -3.02 -15.22 10.59
N VAL A 29 -2.67 -15.52 9.34
CA VAL A 29 -3.08 -16.74 8.67
C VAL A 29 -1.85 -17.41 8.08
N GLU A 30 -1.46 -18.54 8.68
CA GLU A 30 -0.42 -19.39 8.14
C GLU A 30 -1.02 -20.33 7.08
N THR A 31 -0.32 -20.48 5.95
CA THR A 31 -0.76 -21.35 4.85
C THR A 31 0.31 -22.36 4.50
N ALA A 32 -0.05 -23.63 4.42
CA ALA A 32 0.86 -24.71 4.01
C ALA A 32 1.51 -24.38 2.65
N SER A 33 2.79 -24.72 2.51
CA SER A 33 3.64 -24.45 1.35
C SER A 33 4.55 -25.65 1.10
N ASN A 34 5.19 -25.68 -0.06
CA ASN A 34 6.37 -26.52 -0.27
C ASN A 34 7.53 -26.08 0.64
N LEU A 35 8.60 -26.89 0.72
CA LEU A 35 9.77 -26.62 1.56
C LEU A 35 10.53 -25.32 1.21
N LYS A 36 10.20 -24.67 0.09
CA LYS A 36 10.85 -23.44 -0.39
C LYS A 36 9.95 -22.20 -0.25
N HIS A 37 8.71 -22.35 0.20
CA HIS A 37 7.74 -21.26 0.36
C HIS A 37 7.46 -20.43 -0.90
N THR A 38 7.67 -21.01 -2.10
CA THR A 38 7.54 -20.31 -3.39
C THR A 38 6.33 -20.72 -4.22
N ASP A 39 5.65 -21.81 -3.85
CA ASP A 39 4.49 -22.31 -4.58
C ASP A 39 3.31 -21.33 -4.53
N PRO A 40 2.55 -21.17 -5.62
CA PRO A 40 1.28 -20.46 -5.57
C PRO A 40 0.31 -21.19 -4.63
N TRP A 41 -0.61 -20.45 -4.02
CA TRP A 41 -1.77 -21.06 -3.38
C TRP A 41 -2.59 -21.83 -4.41
N THR A 42 -3.04 -23.01 -4.01
CA THR A 42 -4.02 -23.79 -4.77
C THR A 42 -5.39 -23.09 -4.78
N SER A 43 -6.25 -23.45 -5.72
CA SER A 43 -7.63 -22.92 -5.80
C SER A 43 -8.43 -23.15 -4.51
N SER A 44 -8.20 -24.28 -3.83
CA SER A 44 -8.82 -24.59 -2.54
C SER A 44 -8.31 -23.68 -1.41
N GLN A 45 -7.00 -23.40 -1.38
CA GLN A 45 -6.43 -22.44 -0.43
C GLN A 45 -6.96 -21.02 -0.67
N ILE A 46 -7.00 -20.58 -1.93
CA ILE A 46 -7.59 -19.29 -2.30
C ILE A 46 -9.05 -19.20 -1.83
N SER A 47 -9.85 -20.23 -2.10
CA SER A 47 -11.26 -20.28 -1.71
C SER A 47 -11.42 -20.20 -0.18
N ALA A 48 -10.55 -20.88 0.57
CA ALA A 48 -10.57 -20.84 2.03
C ALA A 48 -10.19 -19.45 2.57
N LEU A 49 -9.15 -18.81 2.01
CA LEU A 49 -8.73 -17.45 2.38
C LEU A 49 -9.83 -16.42 2.09
N ILE A 50 -10.55 -16.57 0.97
CA ILE A 50 -11.70 -15.72 0.62
C ILE A 50 -12.81 -15.84 1.67
N LYS A 51 -13.20 -17.07 2.02
CA LYS A 51 -14.24 -17.32 3.03
C LYS A 51 -13.86 -16.73 4.38
N LEU A 52 -12.60 -16.94 4.80
CA LEU A 52 -12.08 -16.41 6.05
C LEU A 52 -12.07 -14.88 6.06
N GLY A 53 -11.55 -14.23 5.02
CA GLY A 53 -11.50 -12.77 4.97
C GLY A 53 -12.89 -12.13 4.95
N ALA A 54 -13.85 -12.73 4.26
CA ALA A 54 -15.24 -12.25 4.27
C ALA A 54 -15.89 -12.42 5.66
N TRP A 55 -15.58 -13.51 6.37
CA TRP A 55 -16.01 -13.69 7.76
C TRP A 55 -15.35 -12.67 8.70
N MET A 56 -14.05 -12.40 8.56
CA MET A 56 -13.35 -11.37 9.34
C MET A 56 -13.99 -9.99 9.19
N HIS A 57 -14.40 -9.64 7.96
CA HIS A 57 -15.14 -8.40 7.74
C HIS A 57 -16.50 -8.39 8.47
N ARG A 58 -17.32 -9.43 8.27
CA ARG A 58 -18.68 -9.48 8.85
C ARG A 58 -18.68 -9.56 10.38
N THR A 59 -17.75 -10.30 10.95
CA THR A 59 -17.72 -10.59 12.40
C THR A 59 -16.95 -9.52 13.18
N HIS A 60 -15.88 -8.96 12.62
CA HIS A 60 -14.97 -8.08 13.34
C HIS A 60 -14.86 -6.67 12.72
N GLY A 61 -15.62 -6.38 11.65
CA GLY A 61 -15.60 -5.06 11.03
C GLY A 61 -14.29 -4.71 10.33
N VAL A 62 -13.44 -5.70 10.01
CA VAL A 62 -12.16 -5.45 9.31
C VAL A 62 -12.45 -4.73 7.98
N PRO A 63 -11.91 -3.53 7.73
CA PRO A 63 -12.22 -2.79 6.52
C PRO A 63 -11.86 -3.56 5.24
N LEU A 64 -12.74 -3.57 4.25
CA LEU A 64 -12.53 -4.17 2.92
C LEU A 64 -11.56 -3.34 2.07
N ARG A 65 -10.32 -3.22 2.54
CA ARG A 65 -9.22 -2.51 1.88
C ARG A 65 -7.89 -3.20 2.17
N ILE A 66 -6.95 -3.03 1.26
CA ILE A 66 -5.55 -3.40 1.49
C ILE A 66 -4.92 -2.35 2.41
N CYS A 67 -4.16 -2.78 3.41
CA CYS A 67 -3.48 -1.87 4.35
C CYS A 67 -2.53 -0.92 3.60
N ARG A 68 -2.57 0.38 3.95
CA ARG A 68 -1.72 1.44 3.37
C ARG A 68 -0.46 1.71 4.18
N SER A 69 -0.45 1.31 5.45
CA SER A 69 0.71 1.34 6.36
C SER A 69 0.65 0.14 7.31
N ALA A 70 1.73 -0.07 8.07
CA ALA A 70 1.85 -1.18 9.03
C ALA A 70 0.81 -1.16 10.16
N THR A 71 0.19 -0.02 10.43
CA THR A 71 -0.83 0.19 11.49
C THR A 71 -2.21 0.47 10.93
N ASP A 72 -2.36 0.53 9.60
CA ASP A 72 -3.62 0.83 8.94
C ASP A 72 -4.51 -0.42 8.88
N PRO A 73 -5.76 -0.38 9.38
CA PRO A 73 -6.59 -1.58 9.44
C PRO A 73 -7.04 -2.03 8.05
N GLY A 74 -7.02 -3.33 7.81
CA GLY A 74 -7.38 -3.93 6.53
C GLY A 74 -6.74 -5.30 6.34
N PHE A 75 -6.57 -5.70 5.09
CA PHE A 75 -5.95 -6.96 4.71
C PHE A 75 -4.55 -6.71 4.13
N GLY A 76 -3.62 -7.61 4.40
CA GLY A 76 -2.27 -7.50 3.87
C GLY A 76 -1.48 -8.79 4.01
N THR A 77 -0.22 -8.73 3.58
CA THR A 77 0.74 -9.83 3.65
C THR A 77 2.02 -9.32 4.30
N HIS A 78 2.81 -10.20 4.93
CA HIS A 78 4.05 -9.81 5.64
C HIS A 78 5.01 -8.98 4.80
N ARG A 79 5.11 -9.24 3.50
CA ARG A 79 6.01 -8.48 2.63
C ARG A 79 5.61 -7.02 2.38
N MET A 80 4.41 -6.62 2.75
CA MET A 80 3.96 -5.24 2.52
C MET A 80 4.70 -4.25 3.42
N PHE A 81 5.03 -4.65 4.65
CA PHE A 81 5.71 -3.78 5.61
C PHE A 81 6.74 -4.57 6.41
N ALA A 82 7.97 -4.08 6.49
CA ALA A 82 9.05 -4.71 7.26
C ALA A 82 8.67 -4.93 8.73
N ALA A 83 7.81 -4.07 9.30
CA ALA A 83 7.28 -4.20 10.65
C ALA A 83 6.48 -5.49 10.92
N TRP A 84 6.10 -6.24 9.87
CA TRP A 84 5.35 -7.48 9.98
C TRP A 84 6.22 -8.74 9.80
N SER A 85 7.54 -8.63 9.62
CA SER A 85 8.44 -9.79 9.46
C SER A 85 9.76 -9.61 10.21
N ASN A 86 10.16 -10.64 10.98
CA ASN A 86 11.41 -10.66 11.76
C ASN A 86 12.66 -11.06 10.93
N GLY A 87 12.50 -11.29 9.62
CA GLY A 87 13.57 -11.77 8.72
C GLY A 87 13.51 -11.20 7.29
N GLY A 88 12.76 -10.09 7.09
CA GLY A 88 12.59 -9.44 5.79
C GLY A 88 11.28 -9.77 5.07
N THR A 89 10.98 -9.06 3.98
CA THR A 89 9.69 -9.10 3.27
C THR A 89 9.55 -10.27 2.28
N ALA A 90 10.13 -11.43 2.59
CA ALA A 90 10.13 -12.58 1.66
C ALA A 90 8.81 -13.38 1.69
N CYS A 91 8.21 -13.57 2.86
CA CYS A 91 6.90 -14.23 3.00
C CYS A 91 5.77 -13.32 2.46
N PRO A 92 4.80 -13.82 1.65
CA PRO A 92 4.52 -15.22 1.30
C PRO A 92 5.13 -15.68 -0.03
N GLY A 93 6.15 -15.00 -0.55
CA GLY A 93 6.69 -15.21 -1.89
C GLY A 93 5.95 -14.43 -2.97
N ASP A 94 6.56 -14.31 -4.15
CA ASP A 94 6.03 -13.50 -5.24
C ASP A 94 4.72 -14.02 -5.83
N ALA A 95 4.59 -15.34 -5.97
CA ALA A 95 3.39 -15.96 -6.53
C ALA A 95 2.16 -15.67 -5.65
N ARG A 96 2.28 -15.92 -4.34
CA ARG A 96 1.19 -15.69 -3.37
C ARG A 96 0.90 -14.21 -3.18
N GLN A 97 1.89 -13.33 -3.31
CA GLN A 97 1.64 -11.89 -3.30
C GLN A 97 0.78 -11.44 -4.48
N ARG A 98 1.08 -11.94 -5.69
CA ARG A 98 0.25 -11.67 -6.87
C ARG A 98 -1.15 -12.21 -6.67
N GLN A 99 -1.29 -13.47 -6.25
CA GLN A 99 -2.59 -14.07 -5.96
C GLN A 99 -3.37 -13.35 -4.85
N PHE A 100 -2.69 -12.80 -3.84
CA PHE A 100 -3.35 -11.98 -2.82
C PHE A 100 -4.03 -10.76 -3.44
N ARG A 101 -3.30 -10.00 -4.26
CA ARG A 101 -3.80 -8.78 -4.91
C ARG A 101 -4.83 -9.06 -5.98
N GLU A 102 -4.66 -10.12 -6.76
CA GLU A 102 -5.44 -10.38 -7.96
C GLU A 102 -6.64 -11.29 -7.72
N LEU A 103 -6.56 -12.22 -6.75
CA LEU A 103 -7.56 -13.27 -6.55
C LEU A 103 -8.19 -13.21 -5.16
N VAL A 104 -7.37 -13.27 -4.12
CA VAL A 104 -7.85 -13.43 -2.74
C VAL A 104 -8.58 -12.17 -2.28
N PHE A 105 -7.93 -11.00 -2.32
CA PHE A 105 -8.55 -9.77 -1.82
C PHE A 105 -9.80 -9.37 -2.62
N PRO A 106 -9.79 -9.35 -3.98
CA PRO A 106 -11.01 -9.13 -4.75
C PRO A 106 -12.11 -10.14 -4.43
N GLY A 107 -11.74 -11.42 -4.23
CA GLY A 107 -12.65 -12.47 -3.81
C GLY A 107 -13.27 -12.22 -2.43
N ILE A 108 -12.48 -11.77 -1.44
CA ILE A 108 -12.96 -11.37 -0.10
C ILE A 108 -14.02 -10.27 -0.24
N VAL A 109 -13.71 -9.22 -1.01
CA VAL A 109 -14.64 -8.09 -1.19
C VAL A 109 -15.96 -8.55 -1.80
N LYS A 110 -15.91 -9.35 -2.87
CA LYS A 110 -17.10 -9.94 -3.50
C LYS A 110 -17.89 -10.81 -2.52
N ALA A 111 -17.24 -11.71 -1.80
CA ALA A 111 -17.87 -12.64 -0.87
C ALA A 111 -18.42 -11.96 0.40
N ALA A 112 -17.93 -10.75 0.72
CA ALA A 112 -18.44 -9.93 1.81
C ALA A 112 -19.64 -9.05 1.40
N GLY A 113 -20.07 -9.09 0.13
CA GLY A 113 -21.09 -8.20 -0.41
C GLY A 113 -20.61 -6.76 -0.62
N GLY A 114 -19.30 -6.53 -0.51
CA GLY A 114 -18.69 -5.23 -0.79
C GLY A 114 -18.52 -5.02 -2.30
N LYS A 115 -18.59 -3.76 -2.74
CA LYS A 115 -18.13 -3.40 -4.09
C LYS A 115 -16.59 -3.40 -4.09
N PRO A 116 -15.91 -3.98 -5.10
CA PRO A 116 -14.45 -3.87 -5.21
C PRO A 116 -14.06 -2.39 -5.06
N PRO A 117 -13.00 -2.06 -4.30
CA PRO A 117 -12.59 -0.69 -4.17
C PRO A 117 -12.36 -0.15 -5.58
N LYS A 118 -13.04 0.95 -5.92
CA LYS A 118 -12.81 1.62 -7.20
C LYS A 118 -11.30 1.90 -7.30
N PRO A 119 -10.66 1.62 -8.45
CA PRO A 119 -9.30 2.05 -8.68
C PRO A 119 -9.17 3.52 -8.28
N SER A 120 -8.14 3.84 -7.50
CA SER A 120 -7.88 5.22 -7.14
C SER A 120 -7.81 6.04 -8.43
N PRO A 121 -8.51 7.18 -8.53
CA PRO A 121 -8.36 8.08 -9.67
C PRO A 121 -6.97 8.72 -9.70
N TYR A 122 -6.13 8.46 -8.69
CA TYR A 122 -4.80 9.00 -8.54
C TYR A 122 -3.73 7.98 -8.91
N ALA A 123 -2.64 8.47 -9.50
CA ALA A 123 -1.48 7.69 -9.87
C ALA A 123 -0.75 7.17 -8.62
N GLU A 124 -0.31 5.92 -8.68
CA GLU A 124 0.54 5.34 -7.65
C GLU A 124 1.93 5.98 -7.68
N PHE A 125 2.58 6.04 -6.51
CA PHE A 125 3.94 6.55 -6.41
C PHE A 125 4.91 5.64 -7.19
N PRO A 126 5.60 6.15 -8.24
CA PRO A 126 6.45 5.34 -9.11
C PRO A 126 7.81 4.97 -8.48
N GLY A 127 8.09 5.49 -7.27
CA GLY A 127 9.38 5.35 -6.61
C GLY A 127 10.26 6.60 -6.78
N ALA A 128 11.14 6.86 -5.82
CA ALA A 128 11.99 8.05 -5.85
C ALA A 128 12.99 8.03 -7.01
N GLU A 129 13.52 6.84 -7.33
CA GLU A 129 14.49 6.63 -8.42
C GLU A 129 13.94 7.01 -9.79
N PHE A 130 12.62 6.87 -10.00
CA PHE A 130 11.96 7.32 -11.22
C PHE A 130 12.21 8.81 -11.47
N PHE A 131 12.18 9.66 -10.45
CA PHE A 131 12.40 11.11 -10.60
C PHE A 131 13.89 11.44 -10.76
N LYS A 132 14.75 10.71 -10.03
CA LYS A 132 16.21 10.92 -10.09
C LYS A 132 16.81 10.55 -11.46
N SER A 133 16.15 9.70 -12.23
CA SER A 133 16.54 9.41 -13.61
C SER A 133 16.11 10.48 -14.64
N SER A 134 15.60 11.64 -14.19
CA SER A 134 15.15 12.76 -15.04
C SER A 134 14.18 12.34 -16.17
N PRO A 135 13.04 11.71 -15.83
CA PRO A 135 12.17 11.06 -16.80
C PRO A 135 11.40 12.06 -17.67
N ARG A 136 11.00 11.60 -18.86
CA ARG A 136 9.98 12.26 -19.69
C ARG A 136 8.70 11.42 -19.67
N SER A 137 7.63 11.93 -19.06
CA SER A 137 6.36 11.20 -18.89
C SER A 137 5.17 12.15 -18.70
N PRO A 138 3.96 11.80 -19.19
CA PRO A 138 2.72 12.51 -18.86
C PRO A 138 2.46 12.62 -17.35
N LEU A 139 3.02 11.69 -16.56
CA LEU A 139 2.92 11.70 -15.10
C LEU A 139 3.58 12.95 -14.49
N ILE A 140 4.68 13.44 -15.09
CA ILE A 140 5.35 14.68 -14.66
C ILE A 140 4.43 15.87 -14.91
N THR A 141 3.82 15.96 -16.09
CA THR A 141 2.85 17.01 -16.41
C THR A 141 1.68 17.00 -15.42
N ALA A 142 1.12 15.82 -15.13
CA ALA A 142 0.00 15.67 -14.20
C ALA A 142 0.37 16.10 -12.77
N MET A 143 1.56 15.70 -12.30
CA MET A 143 2.10 16.12 -11.01
C MET A 143 2.30 17.63 -10.97
N GLY A 144 2.94 18.21 -11.97
CA GLY A 144 3.19 19.65 -12.04
C GLY A 144 1.90 20.47 -12.05
N ARG A 145 0.86 20.01 -12.76
CA ARG A 145 -0.47 20.63 -12.72
C ARG A 145 -1.09 20.61 -11.32
N ARG A 146 -0.92 19.52 -10.56
CA ARG A 146 -1.35 19.51 -9.14
C ARG A 146 -0.52 20.45 -8.28
N LEU A 147 0.79 20.52 -8.46
CA LEU A 147 1.64 21.46 -7.73
C LEU A 147 1.22 22.91 -7.99
N VAL A 148 0.88 23.27 -9.23
CA VAL A 148 0.32 24.59 -9.57
C VAL A 148 -1.00 24.83 -8.84
N ALA A 149 -1.93 23.87 -8.89
CA ALA A 149 -3.22 23.99 -8.21
C ALA A 149 -3.11 24.05 -6.68
N GLU A 150 -2.03 23.52 -6.11
CA GLU A 150 -1.70 23.65 -4.69
C GLU A 150 -0.96 24.96 -4.35
N GLY A 151 -0.75 25.87 -5.32
CA GLY A 151 0.01 27.12 -5.14
C GLY A 151 1.52 26.91 -5.00
N CYS A 152 1.99 25.70 -5.27
CA CYS A 152 3.39 25.29 -5.12
C CYS A 152 4.17 25.34 -6.44
N GLY A 153 3.51 25.63 -7.57
CA GLY A 153 4.16 25.74 -8.88
C GLY A 153 5.27 26.80 -8.89
N ARG A 154 6.43 26.44 -9.45
CA ARG A 154 7.61 27.29 -9.68
C ARG A 154 8.04 27.20 -11.14
N TYR A 155 7.06 27.28 -12.03
CA TYR A 155 7.22 27.19 -13.47
C TYR A 155 7.18 28.58 -14.10
N ALA A 156 8.02 28.82 -15.11
CA ALA A 156 7.96 30.05 -15.91
C ALA A 156 6.81 29.99 -16.94
N GLU A 157 6.74 28.90 -17.72
CA GLU A 157 5.73 28.72 -18.78
C GLU A 157 4.63 27.71 -18.39
N GLY A 158 4.88 26.90 -17.37
CA GLY A 158 3.97 25.85 -16.89
C GLY A 158 4.63 24.47 -16.87
N PRO A 159 3.93 23.46 -16.32
CA PRO A 159 4.46 22.10 -16.21
C PRO A 159 4.43 21.37 -17.56
N GLY A 160 5.55 20.71 -17.89
CA GLY A 160 5.70 19.87 -19.07
C GLY A 160 5.98 18.40 -18.72
N PRO A 161 6.14 17.51 -19.73
CA PRO A 161 6.35 16.09 -19.50
C PRO A 161 7.79 15.74 -19.07
N GLN A 162 8.75 16.64 -19.26
CA GLN A 162 10.14 16.42 -18.86
C GLN A 162 10.32 16.85 -17.41
N TRP A 163 10.87 15.97 -16.57
CA TRP A 163 11.32 16.35 -15.23
C TRP A 163 12.47 17.35 -15.31
N THR A 164 12.34 18.44 -14.56
CA THR A 164 13.31 19.54 -14.51
C THR A 164 13.51 20.05 -13.09
N ASP A 165 14.46 20.97 -12.91
CA ASP A 165 14.64 21.68 -11.64
C ASP A 165 13.41 22.50 -11.22
N ALA A 166 12.57 22.93 -12.17
CA ALA A 166 11.32 23.62 -11.84
C ALA A 166 10.35 22.67 -11.11
N ASP A 167 10.29 21.40 -11.51
CA ASP A 167 9.50 20.37 -10.81
C ASP A 167 10.05 20.11 -9.42
N ARG A 168 11.36 19.94 -9.29
CA ARG A 168 12.02 19.73 -7.99
C ARG A 168 11.77 20.90 -7.04
N LYS A 169 11.91 22.15 -7.50
CA LYS A 169 11.61 23.36 -6.70
C LYS A 169 10.13 23.45 -6.32
N SER A 170 9.24 23.12 -7.26
CA SER A 170 7.79 23.11 -7.02
C SER A 170 7.41 22.07 -5.97
N TYR A 171 8.03 20.89 -6.03
CA TYR A 171 7.80 19.82 -5.08
C TYR A 171 8.38 20.14 -3.69
N ALA A 172 9.53 20.82 -3.62
CA ALA A 172 10.08 21.31 -2.36
C ALA A 172 9.15 22.33 -1.69
N ALA A 173 8.49 23.19 -2.47
CA ALA A 173 7.46 24.10 -1.95
C ALA A 173 6.25 23.32 -1.40
N TRP A 174 5.84 22.24 -2.08
CA TRP A 174 4.78 21.34 -1.60
C TRP A 174 5.13 20.63 -0.30
N GLN A 175 6.34 20.06 -0.20
CA GLN A 175 6.84 19.46 1.04
C GLN A 175 6.79 20.46 2.20
N ARG A 176 7.26 21.70 2.00
CA ARG A 176 7.17 22.75 3.01
C ARG A 176 5.73 23.10 3.38
N LYS A 177 4.82 23.23 2.39
CA LYS A 177 3.37 23.42 2.64
C LYS A 177 2.77 22.29 3.47
N ARG A 178 3.32 21.09 3.37
CA ARG A 178 2.93 19.91 4.15
C ARG A 178 3.59 19.82 5.54
N GLY A 179 4.39 20.82 5.93
CA GLY A 179 5.05 20.89 7.24
C GLY A 179 6.42 20.22 7.29
N PHE A 180 6.95 19.72 6.17
CA PHE A 180 8.30 19.17 6.12
C PHE A 180 9.34 20.29 6.02
N SER A 181 10.53 20.07 6.57
CA SER A 181 11.61 21.07 6.57
C SER A 181 12.98 20.41 6.44
N GLY A 182 14.02 21.22 6.20
CA GLY A 182 15.39 20.73 6.06
C GLY A 182 15.51 19.67 4.95
N ALA A 183 16.13 18.54 5.29
CA ALA A 183 16.34 17.41 4.37
C ALA A 183 15.03 16.75 3.91
N ASP A 184 13.94 16.85 4.68
CA ASP A 184 12.65 16.26 4.30
C ASP A 184 11.86 17.13 3.29
N ALA A 185 12.38 18.31 2.95
CA ALA A 185 11.84 19.24 1.95
C ALA A 185 12.83 19.50 0.79
N ASP A 186 13.50 18.45 0.34
CA ASP A 186 14.57 18.41 -0.66
C ASP A 186 14.11 18.49 -2.14
N GLY A 187 12.79 18.47 -2.37
CA GLY A 187 12.15 18.47 -3.67
C GLY A 187 12.06 17.11 -4.35
N TRP A 188 12.53 16.04 -3.72
CA TRP A 188 12.38 14.69 -4.27
C TRP A 188 11.06 14.06 -3.82
N PRO A 189 10.22 13.57 -4.74
CA PRO A 189 8.96 12.96 -4.35
C PRO A 189 9.15 11.73 -3.48
N GLY A 190 8.50 11.74 -2.31
CA GLY A 190 8.35 10.58 -1.44
C GLY A 190 6.90 10.10 -1.40
N ARG A 191 6.68 8.83 -1.01
CA ARG A 191 5.33 8.21 -0.99
C ARG A 191 4.31 9.03 -0.20
N THR A 192 4.68 9.48 1.01
CA THR A 192 3.77 10.23 1.90
C THR A 192 3.28 11.53 1.25
N THR A 193 4.19 12.31 0.66
CA THR A 193 3.85 13.59 0.03
C THR A 193 3.21 13.41 -1.34
N TRP A 194 3.50 12.29 -2.02
CA TRP A 194 2.87 11.90 -3.28
C TRP A 194 1.40 11.55 -3.10
N ASP A 195 1.09 10.68 -2.15
CA ASP A 195 -0.28 10.26 -1.86
C ASP A 195 -1.15 11.46 -1.42
N ALA A 196 -0.54 12.42 -0.71
CA ALA A 196 -1.20 13.67 -0.32
C ALA A 196 -1.47 14.61 -1.52
N LEU A 197 -0.59 14.61 -2.54
CA LEU A 197 -0.70 15.50 -3.71
C LEU A 197 -1.85 15.11 -4.65
N LYS A 198 -2.31 13.84 -4.58
CA LYS A 198 -3.45 13.32 -5.37
C LYS A 198 -3.28 13.57 -6.87
N VAL A 199 -2.11 13.18 -7.41
CA VAL A 199 -1.80 13.29 -8.84
C VAL A 199 -2.78 12.42 -9.64
N PRO A 200 -3.57 12.96 -10.59
CA PRO A 200 -4.49 12.16 -11.39
C PRO A 200 -3.77 11.07 -12.19
N ARG A 201 -4.41 9.91 -12.30
CA ARG A 201 -4.06 8.89 -13.27
C ARG A 201 -4.49 9.44 -14.64
N GLY A 202 -3.53 9.79 -15.49
CA GLY A 202 -3.77 10.34 -16.82
C GLY A 202 -4.55 9.42 -17.73
#